data_AF-A0A432FH32-F1
#
_entry.id   AF-A0A432FH32-F1
#
_cell.length_a   1.000
_cell.length_b   1.000
_cell.length_c   1.000
_cell.angle_alpha   90.00
_cell.angle_beta   90.00
_cell.angle_gamma   90.00
#
_symmetry.space_group_name_H-M   'P 1'
#
loop_
_entity.id
_entity.type
_entity.pdbx_description
1 polymer ?
#
loop_
_entity_poly.entity_id
_entity_poly.type
_entity_poly.pdbx_seq_one_letter_code
_entity_poly.pdbx_strand_id
1 'polypeptide(L)'
;MCGRRFTPSASHIFRPRHIKEQAIRMFVNGMSINAIAKTLNIPFSTVYKWIKKAGVKAEKRFLLKLRALKKAGKVKAISIDEMWSFAGKKENDVWIWSVVVEYSDGKIEKYLFAGKRDEETFLKDTEGFTRS
;
A
#
# COMPACT_ATOMS: atom_id res chain seq x y z
N MET A 1 -5.00 -14.76 45.27
CA MET A 1 -4.71 -15.47 44.00
C MET A 1 -3.87 -14.55 43.11
N CYS A 2 -2.67 -14.98 42.71
CA CYS A 2 -1.74 -14.21 41.87
C CYS A 2 -2.20 -14.25 40.41
N GLY A 3 -2.62 -13.11 39.85
CA GLY A 3 -3.13 -12.95 38.48
C GLY A 3 -2.09 -13.06 37.35
N ARG A 4 -1.05 -13.88 37.51
CA ARG A 4 -0.04 -14.07 36.45
C ARG A 4 -0.41 -15.30 35.61
N ARG A 5 -0.82 -15.06 34.36
CA ARG A 5 -0.91 -16.13 33.35
C ARG A 5 0.48 -16.44 32.84
N PHE A 6 0.96 -17.65 33.08
CA PHE A 6 2.16 -18.18 32.45
C PHE A 6 1.75 -18.73 31.08
N THR A 7 2.16 -18.10 29.97
CA THR A 7 2.01 -18.71 28.64
C THR A 7 3.24 -19.57 28.36
N PRO A 8 3.11 -20.91 28.33
CA PRO A 8 4.25 -21.80 28.11
C PRO A 8 4.78 -21.54 26.70
N SER A 9 6.06 -21.18 26.61
CA SER A 9 6.86 -20.98 25.40
C SER A 9 6.15 -20.30 24.23
N ALA A 10 6.35 -18.99 24.06
CA ALA A 10 6.23 -18.39 22.73
C ALA A 10 7.35 -18.98 21.85
N SER A 11 7.10 -20.15 21.25
CA SER A 11 7.97 -20.67 20.19
C SER A 11 7.96 -19.62 19.08
N HIS A 12 9.04 -18.87 18.92
CA HIS A 12 9.14 -17.88 17.87
C HIS A 12 9.14 -18.62 16.54
N ILE A 13 7.95 -18.74 15.93
CA ILE A 13 7.80 -19.47 14.69
C ILE A 13 8.47 -18.66 13.58
N PHE A 14 9.72 -19.01 13.29
CA PHE A 14 10.47 -18.42 12.18
C PHE A 14 9.79 -18.81 10.87
N ARG A 15 9.36 -17.80 10.11
CA ARG A 15 8.79 -17.99 8.77
C ARG A 15 9.85 -17.60 7.74
N PRO A 16 10.17 -18.48 6.78
CA PRO A 16 11.10 -18.15 5.72
C PRO A 16 10.66 -16.92 4.93
N ARG A 17 11.64 -16.15 4.46
CA ARG A 17 11.39 -14.91 3.70
C ARG A 17 10.56 -15.14 2.44
N HIS A 18 10.78 -16.25 1.73
CA HIS A 18 10.07 -16.56 0.49
C HIS A 18 8.55 -16.71 0.69
N ILE A 19 8.11 -17.24 1.84
CA ILE A 19 6.68 -17.36 2.17
C ILE A 19 6.01 -15.99 2.30
N LYS A 20 6.71 -15.04 2.93
CA LYS A 20 6.22 -13.66 3.03
C LYS A 20 6.12 -13.01 1.65
N GLU A 21 7.12 -13.22 0.80
CA GLU A 21 7.13 -12.67 -0.57
C GLU A 21 6.02 -13.28 -1.42
N GLN A 22 5.75 -14.58 -1.27
CA GLN A 22 4.62 -15.27 -1.90
C GLN A 22 3.27 -14.69 -1.44
N ALA A 23 3.08 -14.50 -0.12
CA ALA A 23 1.86 -13.91 0.42
C ALA A 23 1.59 -12.50 -0.15
N ILE A 24 2.64 -11.67 -0.26
CA ILE A 24 2.53 -10.33 -0.85
C ILE A 24 2.17 -10.42 -2.33
N ARG A 25 2.79 -11.34 -3.09
CA ARG A 25 2.49 -11.55 -4.51
C ARG A 25 1.03 -11.99 -4.73
N MET A 26 0.54 -12.92 -3.91
CA MET A 26 -0.86 -13.37 -3.97
C MET A 26 -1.83 -12.22 -3.72
N PHE A 27 -1.53 -11.33 -2.76
CA PHE A 27 -2.35 -10.15 -2.48
C PHE A 27 -2.38 -9.17 -3.64
N VAL A 28 -1.21 -8.86 -4.23
CA VAL A 28 -1.11 -7.98 -5.40
C VAL A 28 -1.87 -8.57 -6.60
N ASN A 29 -1.94 -9.89 -6.70
CA ASN A 29 -2.72 -10.61 -7.71
C ASN A 29 -4.23 -10.70 -7.37
N GLY A 30 -4.72 -9.98 -6.36
CA GLY A 30 -6.14 -9.86 -6.04
C GLY A 30 -6.68 -10.89 -5.05
N MET A 31 -5.84 -11.76 -4.47
CA MET A 31 -6.33 -12.69 -3.43
C MET A 31 -6.62 -11.95 -2.13
N SER A 32 -7.74 -12.30 -1.48
CA SER A 32 -8.07 -11.78 -0.15
C SER A 32 -7.10 -12.28 0.91
N ILE A 33 -6.90 -11.49 1.97
CA ILE A 33 -6.02 -11.86 3.10
C ILE A 33 -6.48 -13.19 3.73
N ASN A 34 -7.79 -13.43 3.78
CA ASN A 34 -8.36 -14.69 4.26
C ASN A 34 -8.02 -15.86 3.34
N ALA A 35 -8.13 -15.69 2.02
CA ALA A 35 -7.74 -16.73 1.07
C ALA A 35 -6.26 -17.06 1.20
N ILE A 36 -5.39 -16.05 1.26
CA ILE A 36 -3.93 -16.23 1.42
C ILE A 36 -3.61 -16.95 2.74
N ALA A 37 -4.24 -16.55 3.84
CA ALA A 37 -4.06 -17.16 5.16
C ALA A 37 -4.39 -18.65 5.13
N LYS A 38 -5.51 -19.02 4.49
CA LYS A 38 -5.93 -20.42 4.31
C LYS A 38 -4.97 -21.19 3.39
N THR A 39 -4.62 -20.62 2.24
CA THR A 39 -3.76 -21.27 1.23
C THR A 39 -2.35 -21.54 1.77
N LEU A 40 -1.77 -20.61 2.53
CA LEU A 40 -0.42 -20.76 3.06
C LEU A 40 -0.39 -21.40 4.47
N ASN A 41 -1.56 -21.67 5.05
CA ASN A 41 -1.72 -22.10 6.45
C ASN A 41 -0.99 -21.17 7.44
N ILE A 42 -1.21 -19.86 7.28
CA ILE A 42 -0.60 -18.80 8.10
C ILE A 42 -1.70 -18.02 8.80
N PRO A 43 -1.53 -17.67 10.09
CA PRO A 43 -2.51 -16.83 10.78
C PRO A 43 -2.82 -15.55 10.01
N PHE A 44 -4.10 -15.24 9.86
CA PHE A 44 -4.59 -14.03 9.19
C PHE A 44 -3.85 -12.77 9.66
N SER A 45 -3.68 -12.62 10.97
CA SER A 45 -3.02 -11.47 11.59
C SER A 45 -1.56 -11.30 11.12
N THR A 46 -0.86 -12.40 10.83
CA THR A 46 0.50 -12.38 10.29
C THR A 46 0.52 -11.94 8.84
N VAL A 47 -0.37 -12.50 8.00
CA VAL A 47 -0.50 -12.11 6.59
C VAL A 47 -0.87 -10.63 6.48
N TYR A 48 -1.85 -10.18 7.27
CA TYR A 48 -2.24 -8.78 7.37
C TYR A 48 -1.06 -7.87 7.74
N LYS A 49 -0.28 -8.22 8.76
CA LYS A 49 0.92 -7.46 9.17
C LYS A 49 1.96 -7.37 8.05
N TRP A 50 2.16 -8.44 7.29
CA TRP A 50 3.11 -8.44 6.17
C TRP A 50 2.66 -7.53 5.04
N ILE A 51 1.39 -7.63 4.63
CA ILE A 51 0.81 -6.79 3.58
C ILE A 51 0.83 -5.31 4.00
N LYS A 52 0.38 -5.00 5.23
CA LYS A 52 0.41 -3.63 5.75
C LYS A 52 1.82 -3.02 5.73
N LYS A 53 2.83 -3.76 6.22
CA LYS A 53 4.23 -3.30 6.20
C LYS A 53 4.77 -3.15 4.77
N ALA A 54 4.38 -4.03 3.85
CA ALA A 54 4.78 -3.93 2.46
C ALA A 54 4.17 -2.69 1.78
N GLY A 55 2.89 -2.40 2.03
CA GLY A 55 2.20 -1.21 1.54
C GLY A 55 2.88 0.08 1.97
N VAL A 56 3.13 0.28 3.26
CA VAL A 56 3.83 1.47 3.79
C VAL A 56 5.22 1.65 3.15
N LYS A 57 5.93 0.55 2.93
CA LYS A 57 7.26 0.60 2.29
C LYS A 57 7.17 0.96 0.80
N ALA A 58 6.14 0.47 0.10
CA ALA A 58 5.90 0.78 -1.31
C ALA A 58 5.54 2.26 -1.49
N GLU A 59 4.63 2.78 -0.67
CA GLU A 59 4.22 4.19 -0.64
C GLU A 59 5.43 5.12 -0.42
N LYS A 60 6.25 4.87 0.62
CA LYS A 60 7.44 5.69 0.88
C LYS A 60 8.43 5.67 -0.29
N ARG A 61 8.66 4.51 -0.91
CA ARG A 61 9.57 4.38 -2.06
C ARG A 61 9.06 5.15 -3.28
N PHE A 62 7.75 5.12 -3.49
CA PHE A 62 7.12 5.82 -4.58
C PHE A 62 7.26 7.34 -4.44
N LEU A 63 6.90 7.90 -3.28
CA LEU A 63 7.02 9.34 -3.03
C LEU A 63 8.44 9.87 -3.25
N LEU A 64 9.46 9.10 -2.83
CA LEU A 64 10.86 9.44 -3.06
C LEU A 64 11.22 9.43 -4.55
N LYS A 65 10.75 8.42 -5.29
CA LYS A 65 11.03 8.25 -6.70
C LYS A 65 10.39 9.35 -7.55
N LEU A 66 9.15 9.72 -7.27
CA LEU A 66 8.48 10.85 -7.93
C LEU A 66 9.27 12.15 -7.79
N ARG A 67 9.66 12.48 -6.55
CA ARG A 67 10.44 13.70 -6.26
C ARG A 67 11.73 13.74 -7.08
N ALA A 68 12.43 12.61 -7.18
CA ALA A 68 13.64 12.49 -7.98
C ALA A 68 13.39 12.67 -9.49
N LEU A 69 12.33 12.07 -10.02
CA LEU A 69 12.02 12.12 -11.45
C LEU A 69 11.53 13.50 -11.90
N LYS A 70 10.81 14.22 -11.04
CA LYS A 70 10.46 15.63 -11.26
C LYS A 70 11.71 16.49 -11.38
N LYS A 71 12.64 16.38 -10.43
CA LYS A 71 13.90 17.15 -10.43
C LYS A 71 14.73 16.88 -11.69
N ALA A 72 14.62 15.67 -12.26
CA ALA A 72 15.35 15.27 -13.45
C ALA A 72 14.67 15.69 -14.78
N GLY A 73 13.46 16.29 -14.75
CA GLY A 73 12.74 16.69 -15.97
C GLY A 73 12.33 15.52 -16.88
N LYS A 74 12.22 14.31 -16.33
CA LYS A 74 11.94 13.07 -17.11
C LYS A 74 10.46 12.74 -17.23
N VAL A 75 9.58 13.60 -16.75
CA VAL A 75 8.13 13.38 -16.75
C VAL A 75 7.54 14.10 -17.95
N LYS A 76 6.81 13.37 -18.79
CA LYS A 76 6.14 13.88 -20.00
C LYS A 76 4.71 14.32 -19.69
N ALA A 77 3.95 13.47 -19.02
CA ALA A 77 2.56 13.75 -18.67
C ALA A 77 2.17 13.05 -17.37
N ILE A 78 1.17 13.63 -16.70
CA ILE A 78 0.58 13.09 -15.48
C ILE A 78 -0.93 13.16 -15.65
N SER A 79 -1.61 12.04 -15.48
CA SER A 79 -3.06 11.95 -15.40
C SER A 79 -3.45 11.53 -13.99
N ILE A 80 -4.46 12.21 -13.44
CA ILE A 80 -4.98 11.97 -12.10
C ILE A 80 -6.49 11.75 -12.22
N ASP A 81 -7.00 10.75 -11.52
CA ASP A 81 -8.43 10.44 -11.44
C ASP A 81 -8.86 10.14 -10.00
N GLU A 82 -10.13 10.38 -9.71
CA GLU A 82 -10.74 10.27 -8.38
C GLU A 82 -11.86 9.23 -8.38
N MET A 83 -11.83 8.33 -7.40
CA MET A 83 -12.91 7.38 -7.16
C MET A 83 -13.37 7.44 -5.70
N TRP A 84 -14.67 7.60 -5.49
CA TRP A 84 -15.26 7.45 -4.16
C TRP A 84 -15.49 5.98 -3.82
N SER A 85 -15.18 5.60 -2.58
CA SER A 85 -15.43 4.30 -1.99
C SER A 85 -15.69 4.42 -0.49
N PHE A 86 -15.80 3.29 0.21
CA PHE A 86 -15.99 3.28 1.66
C PHE A 86 -15.27 2.11 2.33
N ALA A 87 -14.83 2.31 3.58
CA ALA A 87 -14.16 1.30 4.39
C ALA A 87 -15.12 0.66 5.41
N GLY A 88 -15.62 -0.53 5.08
CA GLY A 88 -16.49 -1.32 5.94
C GLY A 88 -17.94 -0.84 5.95
N LYS A 89 -18.19 0.41 6.37
CA LYS A 89 -19.51 1.05 6.30
C LYS A 89 -19.46 2.31 5.43
N LYS A 90 -20.59 2.69 4.84
CA LYS A 90 -20.68 3.80 3.88
C LYS A 90 -20.34 5.16 4.50
N GLU A 91 -20.49 5.32 5.81
CA GLU A 91 -20.15 6.56 6.51
C GLU A 91 -18.63 6.75 6.65
N ASN A 92 -17.86 5.67 6.45
CA ASN A 92 -16.40 5.72 6.42
C ASN A 92 -15.94 5.94 4.98
N ASP A 93 -16.23 7.12 4.44
CA ASP A 93 -15.85 7.53 3.10
C ASP A 93 -14.33 7.45 2.89
N VAL A 94 -13.95 6.92 1.73
CA VAL A 94 -12.55 6.84 1.29
C VAL A 94 -12.48 7.30 -0.16
N TRP A 95 -11.61 8.27 -0.42
CA TRP A 95 -11.31 8.71 -1.77
C TRP A 95 -10.05 8.00 -2.25
N ILE A 96 -10.18 7.33 -3.39
CA ILE A 96 -9.10 6.63 -4.05
C ILE A 96 -8.63 7.50 -5.20
N TRP A 97 -7.39 7.96 -5.12
CA TRP A 97 -6.74 8.78 -6.12
C TRP A 97 -5.87 7.89 -6.99
N SER A 98 -6.15 7.83 -8.29
CA SER A 98 -5.28 7.14 -9.24
C SER A 98 -4.38 8.14 -9.95
N VAL A 99 -3.08 7.86 -9.99
CA VAL A 99 -2.09 8.72 -10.64
C VAL A 99 -1.33 7.90 -11.65
N VAL A 100 -1.36 8.33 -12.91
CA VAL A 100 -0.63 7.74 -14.02
C VAL A 100 0.44 8.73 -14.47
N VAL A 101 1.70 8.29 -14.41
CA VAL A 101 2.84 9.09 -14.85
C VAL A 101 3.39 8.49 -16.13
N GLU A 102 3.38 9.29 -17.20
CA GLU A 102 4.08 9.00 -18.45
C GLU A 102 5.43 9.72 -18.43
N TYR A 103 6.51 8.97 -18.61
CA TYR A 103 7.86 9.50 -18.67
C TYR A 103 8.27 9.81 -20.11
N SER A 104 9.29 10.66 -20.27
CA SER A 104 9.79 11.07 -21.58
C SER A 104 10.40 9.91 -22.38
N ASP A 105 10.80 8.82 -21.72
CA ASP A 105 11.27 7.57 -22.35
C ASP A 105 10.13 6.61 -22.75
N GLY A 106 8.87 7.04 -22.62
CA GLY A 106 7.68 6.25 -22.93
C GLY A 106 7.26 5.27 -21.84
N LYS A 107 7.99 5.19 -20.71
CA LYS A 107 7.58 4.37 -19.58
C LYS A 107 6.30 4.93 -18.93
N ILE A 108 5.40 4.05 -18.52
CA ILE A 108 4.18 4.42 -17.77
C ILE A 108 4.20 3.74 -16.41
N GLU A 109 3.90 4.51 -15.35
CA GLU A 109 3.74 3.99 -14.00
C GLU A 109 2.42 4.46 -13.40
N LYS A 110 1.73 3.55 -12.70
CA LYS A 110 0.41 3.79 -12.11
C LYS A 110 0.45 3.64 -10.61
N TYR A 111 -0.30 4.48 -9.94
CA TYR A 111 -0.31 4.60 -8.49
C TYR A 111 -1.71 4.82 -7.98
N LEU A 112 -1.99 4.33 -6.78
CA LEU A 112 -3.25 4.46 -6.10
C LEU A 112 -3.00 4.91 -4.67
N PHE A 113 -3.69 5.96 -4.25
CA PHE A 113 -3.69 6.46 -2.89
C PHE A 113 -5.10 6.38 -2.33
N ALA A 114 -5.24 6.16 -1.03
CA ALA A 114 -6.52 6.17 -0.35
C ALA A 114 -6.45 7.20 0.78
N GLY A 115 -7.40 8.13 0.81
CA GLY A 115 -7.40 9.23 1.78
C GLY A 115 -8.75 9.94 1.86
N LYS A 116 -8.72 11.18 2.34
CA LYS A 116 -9.90 12.06 2.38
C LYS A 116 -10.05 12.81 1.07
N ARG A 117 -11.24 13.35 0.84
CA ARG A 117 -11.48 14.37 -0.20
C ARG A 117 -11.27 15.74 0.38
N ASP A 118 -10.02 16.08 0.62
CA ASP A 118 -9.65 17.42 1.02
C ASP A 118 -8.43 17.88 0.23
N GLU A 119 -8.31 19.20 0.14
CA GLU A 119 -7.22 19.86 -0.56
C GLU A 119 -5.87 19.50 0.06
N GLU A 120 -5.82 19.20 1.37
CA GLU A 120 -4.59 18.75 2.05
C GLU A 120 -4.15 17.35 1.58
N THR A 121 -5.05 16.37 1.46
CA THR A 121 -4.76 15.04 0.93
C THR A 121 -4.39 15.14 -0.55
N PHE A 122 -5.15 15.92 -1.32
CA PHE A 122 -4.82 16.22 -2.71
C PHE A 122 -3.43 16.84 -2.80
N LEU A 123 -3.11 17.92 -2.10
CA LEU A 123 -1.81 18.59 -2.14
C LEU A 123 -0.70 17.71 -1.58
N LYS A 124 -0.89 16.94 -0.51
CA LYS A 124 0.16 16.04 -0.03
C LYS A 124 0.53 14.96 -1.07
N ASP A 125 -0.48 14.45 -1.77
CA ASP A 125 -0.33 13.41 -2.78
C ASP A 125 -0.06 13.98 -4.19
N THR A 126 -0.31 15.28 -4.41
CA THR A 126 -0.21 15.98 -5.70
C THR A 126 0.67 17.27 -5.72
N GLU A 127 1.26 17.73 -4.62
CA GLU A 127 2.19 18.91 -4.58
C GLU A 127 3.48 18.60 -5.33
N GLY A 128 3.79 17.32 -5.52
CA GLY A 128 4.77 16.89 -6.50
C GLY A 128 4.40 17.23 -7.95
N PHE A 129 3.15 17.56 -8.23
CA PHE A 129 2.55 17.56 -9.57
C PHE A 129 2.04 18.95 -10.02
N THR A 130 1.68 19.85 -9.09
CA THR A 130 1.00 21.13 -9.41
C THR A 130 1.87 22.38 -9.46
N ARG A 131 3.17 22.30 -9.13
CA ARG A 131 4.12 23.40 -9.37
C ARG A 131 5.10 23.04 -10.48
N SER A 132 4.75 23.46 -11.69
CA SER A 132 5.61 23.70 -12.86
C SER A 132 5.85 25.20 -12.96
#